data_AF-A0AB36V1I7-F1
#
_entry.id   AF-A0AB36V1I7-F1
#
_cell.length_a   1.000
_cell.length_b   1.000
_cell.length_c   1.000
_cell.angle_alpha   90.00
_cell.angle_beta   90.00
_cell.angle_gamma   90.00
#
_symmetry.space_group_name_H-M   'P 1'
#
loop_
_entity.id
_entity.type
_entity.pdbx_description
1 polymer ?
#
loop_
_entity_poly.entity_id
_entity_poly.type
_entity_poly.pdbx_seq_one_letter_code
_entity_poly.pdbx_strand_id
1 'polypeptide(L)' 'MSYSKGNDLSEQHMVSVPNPYVYQTLQSVIGKHVVIETVRGNIRGKLKDVKP' A
#
# COMPACT_ATOMS: atom_id res chain seq x y z
N MET A 1 1.80 5.57 47.33
CA MET A 1 0.85 5.19 46.26
C MET A 1 1.50 5.63 44.95
N SER A 2 2.20 4.71 44.28
CA SER A 2 3.08 5.06 43.15
C SER A 2 2.64 4.24 41.94
N TYR A 3 1.98 4.89 40.99
CA TYR A 3 1.53 4.27 39.75
C TYR A 3 2.71 4.23 38.77
N SER A 4 3.32 3.06 38.57
CA SER A 4 4.24 2.81 37.46
C SER A 4 3.44 2.72 36.16
N LYS A 5 3.36 3.84 35.44
CA LYS A 5 2.77 3.90 34.10
C LYS A 5 3.74 3.29 33.09
N GLY A 6 3.56 2.00 32.81
CA GLY A 6 4.14 1.36 31.65
C GLY A 6 3.57 2.02 30.40
N ASN A 7 4.37 2.86 29.74
CA ASN A 7 4.05 3.34 28.40
C ASN A 7 4.46 2.22 27.43
N ASP A 8 3.56 1.26 27.26
CA ASP A 8 3.57 0.38 26.09
C ASP A 8 3.30 1.27 24.87
N LEU A 9 4.39 1.74 24.26
CA LEU A 9 4.39 2.25 22.89
C LEU A 9 4.08 1.05 22.00
N SER A 10 2.82 0.66 21.98
CA SER A 10 2.28 -0.17 20.91
C SER A 10 2.57 0.59 19.62
N GLU A 11 3.56 0.12 18.88
CA GLU A 11 3.82 0.55 17.53
C GLU A 11 2.50 0.42 16.78
N GLN A 12 1.82 1.55 16.56
CA GLN A 12 0.68 1.60 15.68
C GLN A 12 1.22 1.32 14.28
N HIS A 13 1.35 0.04 13.95
CA HIS A 13 1.53 -0.41 12.59
C HIS A 13 0.29 0.08 11.85
N MET A 14 0.46 1.15 11.07
CA MET A 14 -0.50 1.54 10.05
C MET A 14 -0.53 0.41 9.02
N VAL A 15 -1.31 -0.63 9.29
CA VAL A 15 -1.61 -1.68 8.33
C VAL A 15 -2.60 -1.07 7.35
N SER A 16 -2.09 -0.35 6.35
CA SER A 16 -2.82 -0.18 5.11
C SER A 16 -2.96 -1.58 4.55
N VAL A 17 -4.10 -2.25 4.76
CA VAL A 17 -4.43 -3.51 4.09
C VAL A 17 -4.25 -3.24 2.60
N PRO A 18 -3.13 -3.68 1.97
CA PRO A 18 -3.03 -3.55 0.54
C PRO A 18 -4.19 -4.40 0.04
N ASN A 19 -5.02 -3.84 -0.85
CA ASN A 19 -6.08 -4.62 -1.48
C ASN A 19 -5.42 -5.95 -1.94
N PRO A 20 -5.87 -7.12 -1.45
CA PRO A 20 -5.11 -8.38 -1.59
C PRO A 20 -4.82 -8.77 -3.04
N TYR A 21 -5.42 -8.03 -3.97
CA TYR A 21 -5.30 -8.21 -5.39
C TYR A 21 -4.49 -7.11 -6.11
N VAL A 22 -3.79 -6.17 -5.44
CA VAL A 22 -3.04 -5.11 -6.16
C VAL A 22 -2.07 -5.71 -7.17
N TYR A 23 -1.24 -6.67 -6.74
CA TYR A 23 -0.29 -7.32 -7.65
C TYR A 23 -1.02 -8.03 -8.80
N GLN A 24 -2.05 -8.83 -8.49
CA GLN A 24 -2.82 -9.58 -9.49
C GLN A 24 -3.57 -8.68 -10.47
N THR A 25 -4.18 -7.60 -9.99
CA THR A 25 -4.86 -6.57 -10.78
C THR A 25 -3.87 -5.87 -11.70
N LEU A 26 -2.73 -5.41 -11.18
CA LEU A 26 -1.69 -4.77 -11.99
C LEU A 26 -1.13 -5.74 -13.04
N GLN A 27 -0.93 -7.01 -12.68
CA GLN A 27 -0.48 -8.04 -13.61
C GLN A 27 -1.48 -8.24 -14.78
N SER A 28 -2.78 -8.19 -14.51
CA SER A 28 -3.84 -8.31 -15.54
C SER A 28 -3.95 -7.14 -16.53
N VAL A 29 -3.28 -6.02 -16.21
CA VAL A 29 -3.32 -4.78 -17.01
C VAL A 29 -1.96 -4.36 -17.56
N ILE A 30 -0.96 -5.24 -17.51
CA ILE A 30 0.33 -5.04 -18.19
C ILE A 30 0.08 -4.77 -19.69
N GLY A 31 0.77 -3.77 -20.23
CA GLY A 31 0.66 -3.32 -21.61
C GLY A 31 -0.54 -2.41 -21.91
N LYS A 32 -1.43 -2.16 -20.94
CA LYS A 32 -2.57 -1.24 -21.11
C LYS A 32 -2.20 0.16 -20.63
N HIS A 33 -2.86 1.17 -21.19
CA HIS A 33 -2.83 2.53 -20.63
C HIS A 33 -3.75 2.60 -19.42
N VAL A 34 -3.19 2.95 -18.27
CA VAL A 34 -3.89 2.95 -16.97
C VAL A 34 -3.60 4.24 -16.22
N VAL A 35 -4.50 4.57 -15.29
CA VAL A 35 -4.28 5.58 -14.26
C VAL A 35 -4.18 4.84 -12.93
N ILE A 36 -3.06 4.99 -12.23
CA ILE A 36 -2.82 4.37 -10.92
C ILE A 36 -2.77 5.49 -9.89
N GLU A 37 -3.65 5.40 -8.90
CA GLU A 37 -3.60 6.25 -7.72
C GLU A 37 -2.59 5.66 -6.72
N THR A 38 -1.69 6.51 -6.26
CA THR A 38 -0.66 6.18 -5.28
C THR A 38 -0.79 7.14 -4.10
N VAL A 39 -0.11 6.83 -2.98
CA VAL A 39 -0.06 7.73 -1.82
C VAL A 39 0.55 9.12 -2.11
N ARG A 40 1.20 9.29 -3.27
CA ARG A 40 1.81 10.54 -3.74
C ARG A 40 1.05 11.19 -4.90
N GLY A 41 -0.17 10.74 -5.19
CA GLY A 41 -0.98 11.22 -6.32
C GLY A 41 -1.11 10.19 -7.44
N ASN A 42 -1.46 10.66 -8.64
CA ASN A 42 -1.78 9.77 -9.77
C ASN A 42 -0.62 9.65 -10.77
N ILE A 43 -0.48 8.45 -11.34
CA ILE A 43 0.44 8.15 -12.44
C ILE A 43 -0.41 7.69 -13.63
N ARG A 44 -0.12 8.25 -14.81
CA ARG A 44 -0.78 7.87 -16.06
C ARG A 44 0.24 7.34 -17.04
N GLY A 45 -0.04 6.20 -17.67
CA GLY A 45 0.86 5.65 -18.68
C GLY A 45 0.58 4.20 -19.01
N LYS A 46 1.46 3.62 -19.83
CA LYS A 46 1.42 2.20 -20.19
C LYS A 46 2.17 1.39 -19.13
N LEU A 47 1.49 0.45 -18.49
CA LEU A 47 2.12 -0.40 -17.48
C LEU A 47 3.10 -1.37 -18.14
N LYS A 48 4.38 -1.31 -17.76
CA LYS A 48 5.46 -2.10 -18.38
C LYS A 48 5.72 -3.43 -17.67
N ASP A 49 5.75 -3.42 -16.34
CA ASP A 49 6.14 -4.54 -15.50
C ASP A 49 5.55 -4.37 -14.09
N VAL A 50 5.43 -5.46 -13.33
CA VAL A 50 4.89 -5.51 -11.96
C VAL A 50 5.69 -6.52 -11.14
N LYS A 51 6.08 -6.16 -9.91
CA LYS A 51 6.87 -7.02 -8.99
C LYS A 51 6.11 -7.27 -7.68
N PRO A 52 6.16 -8.51 -7.14
CA PRO A 52 5.53 -8.84 -5.86
C PRO A 52 6.29 -8.22 -4.67
#